data_AF-A0A7S0K4X2-F1
#
_entry.id   AF-A0A7S0K4X2-F1
#
_cell.length_a   1.000
_cell.length_b   1.000
_cell.length_c   1.000
_cell.angle_alpha   90.00
_cell.angle_beta   90.00
_cell.angle_gamma   90.00
#
_symmetry.space_group_name_H-M   'P 1'
#
loop_
_entity.id
_entity.type
_entity.pdbx_description
1 polymer ?
#
loop_
_entity_poly.entity_id
_entity_poly.type
_entity_poly.pdbx_seq_one_letter_code
_entity_poly.pdbx_strand_id
1 'polypeptide(L)'
;SDVMTLFPATNQTTDGKTVQMTIGDAVASKLVDNETLGYFLARTQRFLFASGIKPAGLRFRQHLRTEMAHYATDCWDAEILMASGWVECVGHADRSCYDLDVHARARK
;
A
#
# COMPACT_ATOMS: atom_id res chain seq x y z
N SER A 1 9.07 10.79 11.90
CA SER A 1 8.54 9.78 10.95
C SER A 1 7.26 10.31 10.33
N ASP A 2 7.03 10.11 9.03
CA ASP A 2 5.83 10.61 8.36
C ASP A 2 4.59 9.89 8.92
N VAL A 3 3.58 10.67 9.31
CA VAL A 3 2.24 10.14 9.66
C VAL A 3 1.50 9.86 8.36
N MET A 4 0.88 8.69 8.26
CA MET A 4 0.20 8.21 7.07
C MET A 4 -1.24 7.83 7.42
N THR A 5 -2.16 8.07 6.47
CA THR A 5 -3.53 7.57 6.56
C THR A 5 -3.58 6.20 5.90
N LEU A 6 -3.67 5.15 6.71
CA LEU A 6 -3.70 3.76 6.28
C LEU A 6 -5.13 3.21 6.34
N PHE A 7 -5.50 2.36 5.39
CA PHE A 7 -6.77 1.65 5.36
C PHE A 7 -6.53 0.14 5.30
N PRO A 8 -6.32 -0.50 6.46
CA PRO A 8 -6.00 -1.92 6.55
C PRO A 8 -7.09 -2.82 5.95
N ALA A 9 -6.68 -4.01 5.49
CA ALA A 9 -7.60 -5.03 4.97
C ALA A 9 -8.68 -5.42 6.01
N THR A 10 -8.30 -5.53 7.28
CA THR A 10 -9.23 -5.85 8.38
C THR A 10 -10.30 -4.79 8.58
N ASN A 11 -9.94 -3.51 8.40
CA ASN A 11 -10.85 -2.40 8.61
C ASN A 11 -11.85 -2.28 7.46
N GLN A 12 -11.48 -2.72 6.26
CA GLN A 12 -12.41 -2.79 5.11
C GLN A 12 -13.58 -3.74 5.36
N THR A 13 -13.35 -4.84 6.09
CA THR A 13 -14.39 -5.84 6.39
C THR A 13 -15.11 -5.62 7.72
N THR A 14 -14.72 -4.61 8.50
CA THR A 14 -15.28 -4.35 9.83
C THR A 14 -15.98 -2.98 9.90
N ASP A 15 -15.25 -1.91 10.21
CA ASP A 15 -15.81 -0.59 10.49
C ASP A 15 -15.63 0.44 9.36
N GLY A 16 -14.88 0.09 8.31
CA GLY A 16 -14.58 0.96 7.18
C GLY A 16 -13.70 2.16 7.52
N LYS A 17 -13.03 2.17 8.67
CA LYS A 17 -12.25 3.32 9.14
C LYS A 17 -10.78 3.22 8.78
N THR A 18 -10.21 4.39 8.48
CA THR A 18 -8.77 4.54 8.31
C THR A 18 -8.09 4.71 9.67
N VAL A 19 -6.80 4.36 9.73
CA VAL A 19 -5.94 4.51 10.89
C VAL A 19 -4.82 5.46 10.54
N GLN A 20 -4.53 6.40 11.44
CA GLN A 20 -3.39 7.29 11.30
C GLN A 20 -2.28 6.86 12.24
N MET A 21 -1.11 6.56 11.68
CA MET A 21 0.08 6.22 12.44
C MET A 21 1.33 6.56 11.65
N THR A 22 2.49 6.55 12.30
CA THR A 22 3.74 6.72 11.57
C THR A 22 4.07 5.47 10.77
N ILE A 23 4.77 5.62 9.64
CA ILE A 23 5.21 4.45 8.86
C ILE A 23 6.13 3.51 9.67
N GLY A 24 6.89 4.05 10.62
CA GLY A 24 7.73 3.26 11.52
C GLY A 24 6.90 2.37 12.45
N ASP A 25 5.81 2.92 13.02
CA ASP A 25 4.90 2.16 13.88
C ASP A 25 4.13 1.11 13.06
N ALA A 26 3.76 1.44 11.82
CA ALA A 26 3.08 0.51 10.91
C ALA A 26 3.96 -0.71 10.57
N VAL A 27 5.26 -0.50 10.35
CA VAL A 27 6.22 -1.59 10.13
C VAL A 27 6.49 -2.37 11.43
N ALA A 28 6.67 -1.67 12.55
CA ALA A 28 6.92 -2.30 13.84
C ALA A 28 5.75 -3.19 14.32
N SER A 29 4.51 -2.78 14.02
CA SER A 29 3.29 -3.54 14.33
C SER A 29 2.96 -4.65 13.32
N LYS A 30 3.79 -4.85 12.29
CA LYS A 30 3.54 -5.79 11.19
C LYS A 30 2.26 -5.51 10.40
N LEU A 31 1.76 -4.27 10.45
CA LEU A 31 0.69 -3.83 9.56
C LEU A 31 1.22 -3.67 8.13
N VAL A 32 2.42 -3.07 7.99
CA VAL A 32 3.19 -3.05 6.74
C VAL A 32 4.28 -4.11 6.88
N ASP A 33 4.36 -5.03 5.92
CA ASP A 33 5.14 -6.27 6.07
C ASP A 33 6.64 -6.04 6.35
N ASN A 34 7.26 -5.10 5.63
CA ASN A 34 8.69 -4.86 5.69
C ASN A 34 9.09 -3.38 5.49
N GLU A 35 10.31 -3.05 5.89
CA GLU A 35 10.87 -1.69 5.82
C GLU A 35 10.98 -1.17 4.39
N THR A 36 11.24 -2.05 3.42
CA THR A 36 11.34 -1.68 2.00
C THR A 36 9.99 -1.17 1.49
N LEU A 37 8.92 -1.91 1.74
CA LEU A 37 7.56 -1.50 1.40
C LEU A 37 7.20 -0.19 2.12
N GLY A 38 7.45 -0.11 3.42
CA GLY A 38 7.22 1.11 4.19
C GLY A 38 7.96 2.33 3.65
N TYR A 39 9.23 2.17 3.25
CA TYR A 39 10.01 3.22 2.62
C TYR A 39 9.36 3.72 1.32
N PHE A 40 8.94 2.82 0.43
CA PHE A 40 8.28 3.21 -0.82
C PHE A 40 6.94 3.92 -0.57
N LEU A 41 6.12 3.46 0.38
CA LEU A 41 4.87 4.12 0.76
C LEU A 41 5.12 5.56 1.22
N ALA A 42 6.08 5.77 2.13
CA ALA A 42 6.42 7.10 2.62
C ALA A 42 7.01 8.00 1.51
N ARG A 43 7.83 7.44 0.63
CA ARG A 43 8.38 8.16 -0.53
C ARG A 43 7.29 8.59 -1.51
N THR A 44 6.34 7.71 -1.81
CA THR A 44 5.19 8.02 -2.65
C THR A 44 4.32 9.10 -2.03
N GLN A 45 4.05 9.04 -0.71
CA GLN A 45 3.32 10.10 -0.01
C GLN A 45 4.00 11.47 -0.20
N ARG A 46 5.31 11.54 0.04
CA ARG A 46 6.07 12.80 -0.12
C ARG A 46 6.03 13.31 -1.55
N PHE A 47 6.12 12.41 -2.54
CA PHE A 47 6.02 12.76 -3.96
C PHE A 47 4.64 13.34 -4.29
N LEU A 48 3.56 12.67 -3.89
CA LEU A 48 2.19 13.12 -4.16
C LEU A 48 1.88 14.48 -3.50
N PHE A 49 2.38 14.71 -2.29
CA PHE A 49 2.25 16.02 -1.63
C PHE A 49 3.04 17.10 -2.36
N ALA A 50 4.25 16.81 -2.82
CA ALA A 50 5.03 17.73 -3.64
C ALA A 50 4.36 18.04 -4.98
N SER A 51 3.60 17.08 -5.55
CA SER A 51 2.78 17.29 -6.76
C SER A 51 1.46 18.04 -6.51
N GLY A 52 1.17 18.43 -5.26
CA GLY A 52 0.00 19.25 -4.90
C GLY A 52 -1.22 18.47 -4.38
N ILE A 53 -1.10 17.16 -4.16
CA ILE A 53 -2.17 16.37 -3.52
C ILE A 53 -2.30 16.77 -2.06
N LYS A 54 -3.54 17.03 -1.62
CA LYS A 54 -3.83 17.41 -0.24
C LYS A 54 -3.77 16.19 0.68
N PRO A 55 -3.22 16.28 1.90
CA PRO A 55 -3.18 15.17 2.86
C PRO A 55 -4.54 14.55 3.17
N ALA A 56 -5.60 15.35 3.24
CA ALA A 56 -6.96 14.87 3.48
C ALA A 56 -7.54 14.03 2.32
N GLY A 57 -6.95 14.15 1.12
CA GLY A 57 -7.35 13.43 -0.07
C GLY A 57 -6.42 12.28 -0.44
N LEU A 58 -5.54 11.85 0.46
CA LEU A 58 -4.65 10.69 0.24
C LEU A 58 -4.87 9.66 1.35
N ARG A 59 -5.05 8.40 0.95
CA ARG A 59 -4.98 7.25 1.86
C ARG A 59 -4.26 6.09 1.17
N PHE A 60 -3.70 5.19 1.96
CA PHE A 60 -3.11 3.95 1.47
C PHE A 60 -4.01 2.79 1.85
N ARG A 61 -4.60 2.09 0.88
CA ARG A 61 -5.49 0.95 1.09
C ARG A 61 -4.74 -0.35 0.90
N GLN A 62 -4.78 -1.23 1.90
CA GLN A 62 -4.21 -2.57 1.79
C GLN A 62 -5.15 -3.47 0.98
N HIS A 63 -4.61 -4.31 0.11
CA HIS A 63 -5.41 -5.29 -0.62
C HIS A 63 -5.95 -6.37 0.32
N LEU A 64 -7.16 -6.87 0.05
CA LEU A 64 -7.69 -8.03 0.78
C LEU A 64 -6.93 -9.30 0.38
N ARG A 65 -6.80 -10.25 1.30
CA ARG A 65 -6.18 -11.57 1.03
C ARG A 65 -6.78 -12.29 -0.18
N THR A 66 -8.06 -12.06 -0.48
CA THR A 66 -8.78 -12.63 -1.63
C THR A 66 -8.48 -11.95 -2.96
N GLU A 67 -7.92 -10.74 -2.93
CA GLU A 67 -7.54 -9.95 -4.11
C GLU A 67 -6.03 -10.07 -4.41
N MET A 68 -5.25 -10.58 -3.45
CA MET A 68 -3.83 -10.81 -3.63
C MET A 68 -3.58 -11.92 -4.64
N ALA A 69 -2.70 -11.65 -5.61
CA ALA A 69 -2.14 -12.69 -6.46
C ALA A 69 -1.38 -13.72 -5.60
N HIS A 70 -1.32 -14.99 -6.03
CA HIS A 70 -0.73 -16.10 -5.27
C HIS A 70 0.76 -15.94 -4.88
N TYR A 71 1.39 -14.87 -5.34
CA TYR A 71 2.80 -14.52 -5.13
C TYR A 71 3.01 -13.19 -4.39
N ALA A 72 1.95 -12.44 -4.08
CA ALA A 72 2.07 -11.17 -3.36
C ALA A 72 1.92 -11.38 -1.85
N THR A 73 2.91 -10.93 -1.08
CA THR A 73 2.92 -11.06 0.39
C THR A 73 2.19 -9.90 1.07
N ASP A 74 2.30 -8.69 0.52
CA ASP A 74 1.56 -7.50 0.95
C ASP A 74 1.42 -6.51 -0.23
N CYS A 75 0.28 -5.86 -0.34
CA CYS A 75 -0.01 -4.93 -1.44
C CYS A 75 -0.82 -3.73 -0.96
N TRP A 76 -0.39 -2.53 -1.34
CA TRP A 76 -0.97 -1.26 -0.90
C TRP A 76 -1.18 -0.29 -2.06
N ASP A 77 -2.39 0.23 -2.17
CA ASP A 77 -2.76 1.24 -3.16
C ASP A 77 -2.78 2.62 -2.53
N ALA A 78 -2.06 3.57 -3.13
CA ALA A 78 -2.27 4.98 -2.86
C ALA A 78 -3.53 5.45 -3.60
N GLU A 79 -4.58 5.75 -2.83
CA GLU A 79 -5.85 6.24 -3.34
C GLU A 79 -5.98 7.75 -3.13
N ILE A 80 -6.43 8.43 -4.18
CA ILE A 80 -6.67 9.87 -4.17
C ILE A 80 -8.18 10.13 -4.18
N LEU A 81 -8.63 11.02 -3.30
CA LEU A 81 -10.03 11.44 -3.24
C LEU A 81 -10.34 12.40 -4.39
N MET A 82 -11.17 11.95 -5.32
CA MET A 82 -11.71 12.71 -6.44
C MET A 82 -13.22 12.97 -6.23
N ALA A 83 -13.82 13.79 -7.10
CA ALA A 83 -15.27 14.03 -7.07
C ALA A 83 -16.09 12.73 -7.26
N SER A 84 -15.54 11.75 -7.97
CA SER A 84 -16.11 10.42 -8.19
C SER A 84 -15.86 9.43 -7.04
N GLY A 85 -15.20 9.84 -5.96
CA GLY A 85 -14.80 8.99 -4.85
C GLY A 85 -13.30 8.69 -4.83
N TRP A 86 -12.92 7.62 -4.13
CA TRP A 86 -11.53 7.19 -4.00
C TRP A 86 -11.09 6.43 -5.25
N VAL A 87 -9.98 6.88 -5.85
CA VAL A 87 -9.43 6.29 -7.08
C VAL A 87 -7.98 5.89 -6.83
N GLU A 88 -7.63 4.66 -7.20
CA GLU A 88 -6.24 4.19 -7.19
C GLU A 88 -5.39 5.03 -8.15
N CYS A 89 -4.25 5.53 -7.65
CA CYS A 89 -3.27 6.26 -8.47
C CYS A 89 -1.92 5.56 -8.53
N VAL A 90 -1.52 4.83 -7.47
CA VAL A 90 -0.24 4.09 -7.41
C VAL A 90 -0.41 2.80 -6.63
N GLY A 91 -0.16 1.65 -7.25
CA GLY A 91 -0.10 0.34 -6.58
C GLY A 91 1.32 -0.02 -6.14
N HIS A 92 1.47 -0.52 -4.90
CA HIS A 92 2.73 -1.00 -4.32
C HIS A 92 2.57 -2.47 -3.96
N ALA A 93 3.11 -3.37 -4.79
CA ALA A 93 3.02 -4.80 -4.58
C ALA A 93 4.39 -5.39 -4.25
N ASP A 94 4.52 -6.08 -3.12
CA ASP A 94 5.67 -6.95 -2.87
C ASP A 94 5.45 -8.29 -3.59
N ARG A 95 6.14 -8.49 -4.71
CA ARG A 95 6.02 -9.69 -5.56
C ARG A 95 7.03 -10.80 -5.23
N SER A 96 7.79 -10.67 -4.14
CA SER A 96 8.77 -11.68 -3.72
C SER A 96 9.66 -12.15 -4.89
N CYS A 97 9.85 -13.46 -5.09
CA CYS A 97 10.76 -14.06 -6.10
C CYS A 97 10.03 -14.62 -7.35
N TYR A 98 8.74 -14.32 -7.54
CA TYR A 98 7.95 -14.98 -8.59
C TYR A 98 8.41 -14.62 -10.01
N ASP A 99 8.85 -13.38 -10.24
CA ASP A 99 9.32 -12.94 -11.54
C ASP A 99 10.57 -13.72 -12.01
N LEU A 100 11.48 -14.07 -11.08
CA LEU A 100 12.69 -14.83 -11.41
C LEU A 100 12.39 -16.31 -11.71
N ASP A 101 11.45 -16.89 -10.97
CA ASP A 101 11.08 -18.30 -11.10
C ASP A 101 10.32 -18.62 -12.41
N VAL A 102 9.49 -17.69 -12.88
CA VAL A 102 8.79 -17.83 -14.18
C VAL A 102 9.77 -17.70 -15.34
N HIS A 103 10.70 -16.73 -15.28
CA HIS A 103 11.75 -16.60 -16.29
C HIS A 103 12.70 -17.80 -16.33
N ALA A 104 12.97 -18.44 -15.19
CA ALA A 104 13.74 -19.67 -15.13
C ALA A 104 12.99 -20.88 -15.74
N ARG A 105 11.67 -20.98 -15.57
CA ARG A 105 10.86 -22.09 -16.09
C ARG A 105 10.49 -21.97 -17.57
N ALA A 106 10.48 -20.75 -18.12
CA ALA A 106 10.19 -20.49 -19.53
C ALA A 106 11.36 -20.81 -20.49
N ARG A 107 12.53 -21.23 -19.98
CA ARG A 107 13.57 -21.87 -20.79
C ARG A 107 13.43 -23.39 -20.73
N LYS A 108 12.55 -23.94 -21.57
CA LYS A 108 12.66 -25.30 -22.09
C LYS A 108 12.38 -25.29 -23.58
#